data_AF-A0A929ENC7-F1
#
_entry.id   AF-A0A929ENC7-F1
#
_cell.length_a   1.000
_cell.length_b   1.000
_cell.length_c   1.000
_cell.angle_alpha   90.00
_cell.angle_beta   90.00
_cell.angle_gamma   90.00
#
_symmetry.space_group_name_H-M   'P 1'
#
loop_
_entity.id
_entity.type
_entity.pdbx_description
1 polymer ?
#
loop_
_entity_poly.entity_id
_entity_poly.type
_entity_poly.pdbx_seq_one_letter_code
_entity_poly.pdbx_strand_id
1 'polypeptide(L)'
;MIFDPMDLPHLAVNSLSLIVPLITVHFIAGRKLFKVSINKRLSCKAIVKLDAIYYAGVTSMVGFWLLIADVETPFSAWLAFASSYLVVVAFEPVVTILTVKVLKRYEDTAIVNKLSIVKALKLSS
;
A
#
# COMPACT_ATOMS: atom_id res chain seq x y z
N MET A 1 -3.53 -11.43 -31.08
CA MET A 1 -2.37 -10.84 -30.37
C MET A 1 -2.77 -10.69 -28.91
N ILE A 2 -1.95 -11.12 -27.95
CA ILE A 2 -2.35 -11.18 -26.53
C ILE A 2 -2.24 -9.79 -25.84
N PHE A 3 -1.64 -8.79 -26.52
CA PHE A 3 -1.56 -7.40 -26.05
C PHE A 3 -1.61 -6.41 -27.22
N ASP A 4 -2.35 -5.31 -27.06
CA ASP A 4 -2.28 -4.15 -27.94
C ASP A 4 -1.01 -3.33 -27.59
N PRO A 5 -0.26 -2.78 -28.56
CA PRO A 5 0.92 -1.96 -28.28
C PRO A 5 0.69 -0.84 -27.25
N MET A 6 -0.54 -0.32 -27.15
CA MET A 6 -0.84 0.73 -26.18
C MET A 6 -1.09 0.23 -24.75
N ASP A 7 -1.32 -1.06 -24.53
CA ASP A 7 -1.57 -1.58 -23.18
C ASP A 7 -0.29 -1.63 -22.33
N LEU A 8 0.86 -1.83 -22.98
CA LEU A 8 2.16 -1.98 -22.30
C LEU A 8 2.59 -0.71 -21.53
N PRO A 9 2.56 0.49 -22.13
CA PRO A 9 2.85 1.73 -21.42
C PRO A 9 1.89 1.97 -20.24
N HIS A 10 0.59 1.75 -20.41
CA HIS A 10 -0.38 1.89 -19.34
C HIS A 10 -0.15 0.88 -18.20
N LEU A 11 0.18 -0.36 -18.52
CA LEU A 11 0.55 -1.38 -17.55
C LEU A 11 1.79 -0.96 -16.74
N ALA A 12 2.80 -0.39 -17.41
CA ALA A 12 4.01 0.09 -16.75
C ALA A 12 3.70 1.24 -15.77
N VAL A 13 2.92 2.24 -16.21
CA VAL A 13 2.48 3.37 -15.38
C VAL A 13 1.75 2.89 -14.13
N ASN A 14 0.76 2.00 -14.30
CA ASN A 14 -0.02 1.47 -13.19
C ASN A 14 0.86 0.64 -12.23
N SER A 15 1.70 -0.23 -12.77
CA SER A 15 2.58 -1.09 -11.95
C SER A 15 3.59 -0.25 -11.15
N LEU A 16 4.25 0.72 -11.79
CA LEU A 16 5.20 1.60 -11.11
C LEU A 16 4.54 2.45 -10.04
N SER A 17 3.30 2.90 -10.28
CA SER A 17 2.51 3.66 -9.31
C SER A 17 2.19 2.86 -8.04
N LEU A 18 2.27 1.54 -8.06
CA LEU A 18 2.09 0.67 -6.90
C LEU A 18 3.43 0.20 -6.30
N ILE A 19 4.37 -0.20 -7.17
CA ILE A 19 5.66 -0.78 -6.76
C ILE A 19 6.51 0.25 -6.03
N VAL A 20 6.65 1.46 -6.57
CA VAL A 20 7.56 2.47 -5.98
C VAL A 20 7.07 2.92 -4.60
N PRO A 21 5.76 3.20 -4.37
CA PRO A 21 5.26 3.46 -3.02
C PRO A 21 5.46 2.29 -2.06
N LEU A 22 5.27 1.04 -2.52
CA LEU A 22 5.46 -0.14 -1.68
C LEU A 22 6.92 -0.28 -1.20
N ILE A 23 7.87 -0.10 -2.11
CA ILE A 23 9.30 -0.08 -1.79
C ILE A 23 9.60 1.05 -0.79
N THR A 24 9.04 2.24 -1.02
CA THR A 24 9.21 3.42 -0.17
C THR A 24 8.73 3.16 1.26
N VAL A 25 7.52 2.61 1.41
CA VAL A 25 6.94 2.20 2.70
C VAL A 25 7.85 1.20 3.41
N HIS A 26 8.34 0.20 2.69
CA HIS A 26 9.24 -0.81 3.23
C HIS A 26 10.52 -0.18 3.80
N PHE A 27 11.19 0.71 3.06
CA PHE A 27 12.45 1.31 3.49
C PHE A 27 12.29 2.32 4.63
N ILE A 28 11.24 3.14 4.60
CA ILE A 28 11.04 4.24 5.56
C ILE A 28 10.47 3.72 6.89
N ALA A 29 9.46 2.86 6.83
CA ALA A 29 8.66 2.45 7.98
C ALA A 29 8.74 0.94 8.24
N GLY A 30 8.58 0.12 7.20
CA GLY A 30 8.56 -1.35 7.32
C GLY A 30 9.82 -1.91 7.99
N ARG A 31 11.01 -1.52 7.51
CA ARG A 31 12.29 -1.96 8.09
C ARG A 31 12.42 -1.58 9.56
N LYS A 32 11.93 -0.40 9.97
CA LYS A 32 11.99 0.02 11.39
C LYS A 32 11.06 -0.83 12.26
N LEU A 33 9.87 -1.17 11.75
CA LEU A 33 8.93 -2.05 12.44
C LEU A 33 9.54 -3.44 12.69
N PHE A 34 10.21 -4.01 11.69
CA PHE A 34 10.80 -5.35 11.82
C PHE A 34 12.19 -5.37 12.49
N LYS A 35 12.97 -4.29 12.41
CA LYS A 35 14.29 -4.18 13.08
C LYS A 35 14.19 -3.98 14.59
N VAL A 36 13.20 -3.21 15.07
CA VAL A 36 13.02 -2.96 16.50
C VAL A 36 12.28 -4.14 17.11
N SER A 37 12.90 -5.32 17.08
CA SER A 37 12.40 -6.61 17.53
C SER A 37 11.02 -7.00 17.00
N ILE A 38 10.92 -8.18 16.41
CA ILE A 38 9.64 -8.85 16.11
C ILE A 38 8.70 -8.92 17.35
N ASN A 39 9.24 -8.78 18.57
CA ASN A 39 8.46 -8.68 19.81
C ASN A 39 7.76 -7.34 20.05
N LYS A 40 8.01 -6.27 19.27
CA LYS A 40 7.30 -5.01 19.45
C LYS A 40 5.86 -5.16 18.94
N ARG A 41 4.90 -4.71 19.76
CA ARG A 41 3.48 -4.83 19.43
C ARG A 41 3.15 -4.01 18.18
N LEU A 42 2.62 -4.64 17.14
CA LEU A 42 1.99 -3.96 16.01
C LEU A 42 0.71 -3.29 16.53
N SER A 43 0.67 -1.96 16.48
CA SER A 43 -0.47 -1.16 16.90
C SER A 43 -1.30 -0.72 15.68
N CYS A 44 -2.59 -0.46 15.88
CA CYS A 44 -3.44 0.13 14.84
C CYS A 44 -2.84 1.43 14.28
N LYS A 45 -2.18 2.23 15.13
CA LYS A 45 -1.48 3.45 14.71
C LYS A 45 -0.32 3.17 13.74
N ALA A 46 0.40 2.07 13.94
CA ALA A 46 1.47 1.68 13.02
C ALA A 46 0.91 1.24 11.67
N ILE A 47 -0.22 0.51 11.66
CA ILE A 47 -0.92 0.10 10.44
C ILE A 47 -1.40 1.33 9.65
N VAL A 48 -2.17 2.21 10.30
CA VAL A 48 -2.65 3.46 9.69
C VAL A 48 -1.49 4.28 9.12
N LYS A 49 -0.35 4.34 9.81
CA LYS A 49 0.84 5.05 9.31
C LYS A 49 1.42 4.41 8.05
N LEU A 50 1.46 3.08 7.96
CA LEU A 50 1.95 2.39 6.76
C LEU A 50 1.03 2.67 5.57
N ASP A 51 -0.28 2.54 5.77
CA ASP A 51 -1.28 2.77 4.73
C ASP A 51 -1.26 4.23 4.27
N ALA A 52 -1.15 5.18 5.20
CA ALA A 52 -1.04 6.61 4.87
C ALA A 52 0.20 6.90 4.01
N ILE A 53 1.37 6.32 4.33
CA ILE A 53 2.58 6.51 3.52
C ILE A 53 2.40 5.87 2.14
N TYR A 54 1.78 4.69 2.06
CA TYR A 54 1.53 4.00 0.81
C TYR A 54 0.66 4.83 -0.12
N TYR A 55 -0.51 5.27 0.34
CA TYR A 55 -1.44 6.03 -0.49
C TYR A 55 -0.99 7.45 -0.80
N ALA A 56 -0.24 8.09 0.10
CA ALA A 56 0.43 9.34 -0.23
C ALA A 56 1.43 9.14 -1.39
N GLY A 57 2.16 8.01 -1.39
CA GLY A 57 3.03 7.63 -2.49
C GLY A 57 2.28 7.34 -3.79
N VAL A 58 1.19 6.56 -3.73
CA VAL A 58 0.34 6.25 -4.91
C VAL A 58 -0.23 7.53 -5.51
N THR A 59 -0.82 8.40 -4.68
CA THR A 59 -1.40 9.67 -5.13
C THR A 59 -0.33 10.60 -5.73
N SER A 60 0.87 10.62 -5.13
CA SER A 60 2.01 11.36 -5.69
C SER A 60 2.49 10.80 -7.02
N MET A 61 2.51 9.48 -7.20
CA MET A 61 2.88 8.83 -8.46
C MET A 61 1.88 9.15 -9.56
N VAL A 62 0.58 9.11 -9.29
CA VAL A 62 -0.44 9.52 -10.25
C VAL A 62 -0.27 10.98 -10.65
N GLY A 63 0.00 11.87 -9.67
CA GLY A 63 0.33 13.27 -9.96
C GLY A 63 1.57 13.42 -10.84
N PHE A 64 2.64 12.67 -10.54
CA PHE A 64 3.86 12.65 -11.34
C PHE A 64 3.59 12.25 -12.79
N TRP A 65 2.83 11.17 -13.03
CA TRP A 65 2.50 10.73 -14.38
C TRP A 65 1.63 11.74 -15.13
N LEU A 66 0.66 12.35 -14.46
CA LEU A 66 -0.17 13.41 -15.05
C LEU A 66 0.66 14.65 -15.41
N LEU A 67 1.68 15.01 -14.62
CA LEU A 67 2.53 16.17 -14.88
C LEU A 67 3.44 15.99 -16.11
N ILE A 68 3.88 14.76 -16.40
CA ILE A 68 4.73 14.46 -17.56
C ILE A 68 3.94 13.98 -18.78
N ALA A 69 2.64 13.75 -18.62
CA ALA A 69 1.73 13.41 -19.70
C ALA A 69 1.27 14.67 -20.44
N ASP A 70 0.93 14.51 -21.72
CA ASP A 70 0.44 15.59 -22.59
C ASP A 70 -1.06 15.85 -22.33
N VAL A 71 -1.38 16.29 -21.12
CA VAL A 71 -2.74 16.62 -20.66
C VAL A 71 -2.85 18.12 -20.42
N GLU A 72 -3.97 18.70 -20.85
CA GLU A 72 -4.21 20.16 -20.79
C GLU A 72 -4.25 20.71 -19.35
N THR A 73 -4.81 19.95 -18.40
CA THR A 73 -5.00 20.39 -17.00
C THR A 73 -4.55 19.34 -15.97
N PRO A 74 -3.24 19.08 -15.84
CA PRO A 74 -2.71 17.97 -15.04
C PRO A 74 -3.06 18.10 -13.55
N PHE A 75 -3.03 19.32 -13.01
CA PHE A 75 -3.36 19.56 -11.59
C PHE A 75 -4.84 19.30 -11.26
N SER A 76 -5.75 19.72 -12.15
CA SER A 76 -7.19 19.49 -11.96
C SER A 76 -7.52 18.00 -12.03
N ALA A 77 -6.95 17.29 -13.01
CA ALA A 77 -7.11 15.84 -13.14
C ALA A 77 -6.56 15.09 -11.92
N TRP A 78 -5.41 15.52 -11.40
CA TRP A 78 -4.83 14.95 -10.18
C TRP A 78 -5.73 15.18 -8.96
N LEU A 79 -6.29 16.38 -8.79
CA LEU A 79 -7.17 16.70 -7.68
C LEU A 79 -8.49 15.91 -7.76
N ALA A 80 -9.04 15.75 -8.96
CA ALA A 80 -10.20 14.89 -9.20
C ALA A 80 -9.91 13.44 -8.80
N PHE A 81 -8.76 12.89 -9.22
CA PHE A 81 -8.33 11.56 -8.82
C PHE A 81 -8.18 11.45 -7.30
N ALA A 82 -7.40 12.35 -6.68
CA ALA A 82 -7.12 12.32 -5.26
C ALA A 82 -8.40 12.38 -4.41
N SER A 83 -9.35 13.25 -4.78
CA SER A 83 -10.63 13.38 -4.09
C SER A 83 -11.48 12.11 -4.18
N SER A 84 -11.54 11.48 -5.36
CA SER A 84 -12.25 10.20 -5.54
C SER A 84 -11.62 9.07 -4.72
N TYR A 85 -10.30 9.13 -4.52
CA TYR A 85 -9.54 8.10 -3.81
C TYR A 85 -9.63 8.22 -2.28
N LEU A 86 -10.03 9.37 -1.74
CA LEU A 86 -10.10 9.61 -0.29
C LEU A 86 -10.94 8.56 0.45
N VAL A 87 -12.05 8.12 -0.14
CA VAL A 87 -12.92 7.10 0.46
C VAL A 87 -12.15 5.78 0.59
N VAL A 88 -11.43 5.36 -0.45
CA VAL A 88 -10.61 4.15 -0.44
C VAL A 88 -9.55 4.24 0.65
N VAL A 89 -8.81 5.36 0.69
CA VAL A 89 -7.75 5.59 1.70
C VAL A 89 -8.30 5.58 3.13
N ALA A 90 -9.52 6.09 3.34
CA ALA A 90 -10.15 6.11 4.66
C ALA A 90 -10.58 4.70 5.12
N PHE A 91 -11.02 3.85 4.19
CA PHE A 91 -11.45 2.49 4.51
C PHE A 91 -10.30 1.48 4.59
N GLU A 92 -9.18 1.70 3.90
CA GLU A 92 -8.08 0.72 3.86
C GLU A 92 -7.58 0.31 5.26
N PRO A 93 -7.33 1.23 6.22
CA PRO A 93 -6.81 0.81 7.52
C PRO A 93 -7.74 -0.16 8.25
N VAL A 94 -9.05 -0.03 8.03
CA VAL A 94 -10.03 -0.98 8.58
C VAL A 94 -9.83 -2.36 7.95
N VAL A 95 -9.71 -2.41 6.62
CA VAL A 95 -9.46 -3.65 5.86
C VAL A 95 -8.14 -4.28 6.26
N THR A 96 -7.06 -3.49 6.38
CA THR A 96 -5.73 -3.97 6.80
C THR A 96 -5.76 -4.54 8.21
N ILE A 97 -6.38 -3.83 9.17
CA ILE A 97 -6.49 -4.29 10.56
C ILE A 97 -7.29 -5.59 10.63
N LEU A 98 -8.43 -5.67 9.92
CA LEU A 98 -9.25 -6.88 9.89
C LEU A 98 -8.47 -8.06 9.29
N THR A 99 -7.77 -7.82 8.18
CA THR A 99 -6.94 -8.84 7.51
C THR A 99 -5.87 -9.38 8.46
N VAL A 100 -5.12 -8.50 9.13
CA VAL A 100 -4.09 -8.92 10.10
C VAL A 100 -4.71 -9.68 11.27
N LYS A 101 -5.87 -9.24 11.79
CA LYS A 101 -6.57 -9.95 12.88
C LYS A 101 -7.05 -11.34 12.45
N VAL A 102 -7.58 -11.48 11.24
CA VAL A 102 -8.01 -12.77 10.68
C VAL A 102 -6.80 -13.69 10.50
N LEU A 103 -5.71 -13.21 9.90
CA LEU A 103 -4.48 -13.99 9.76
C LEU A 103 -3.92 -14.42 11.12
N LYS A 104 -4.01 -13.55 12.15
CA LYS A 104 -3.57 -13.89 13.50
C LYS A 104 -4.45 -14.96 14.14
N ARG A 105 -5.77 -14.91 13.91
CA ARG A 105 -6.72 -15.94 14.40
C ARG A 105 -6.42 -17.32 13.83
N TYR A 106 -5.92 -17.39 12.60
CA TYR A 106 -5.60 -18.65 11.91
C TYR A 106 -4.08 -18.93 11.83
N GLU A 107 -3.29 -18.33 12.72
CA GLU A 107 -1.82 -18.36 12.67
C GLU A 107 -1.19 -19.77 12.75
N ASP A 108 -1.92 -20.73 13.33
CA ASP A 108 -1.47 -22.12 13.46
C ASP A 108 -1.74 -22.98 12.22
N THR A 109 -2.45 -22.45 11.22
CA THR A 109 -2.66 -23.15 9.95
C THR A 109 -1.37 -23.17 9.14
N ALA A 110 -1.02 -24.33 8.58
CA ALA A 110 0.22 -24.51 7.81
C ALA A 110 0.39 -23.48 6.67
N ILE A 111 -0.70 -23.09 6.01
CA ILE A 111 -0.70 -22.12 4.91
C ILE A 111 -0.31 -20.72 5.41
N VAL A 112 -0.92 -20.26 6.51
CA VAL A 112 -0.68 -18.92 7.07
C VAL A 112 0.75 -18.81 7.59
N ASN A 113 1.25 -19.86 8.26
CA ASN A 113 2.62 -19.89 8.75
C ASN A 113 3.68 -19.94 7.63
N LYS A 114 3.35 -20.55 6.48
CA LYS A 114 4.27 -20.63 5.34
C LYS A 114 4.31 -19.34 4.52
N LEU A 115 3.18 -18.65 4.38
CA LEU A 115 3.04 -17.46 3.52
C LEU A 115 3.20 -16.14 4.29
N SER A 116 3.16 -16.17 5.62
CA SER A 116 3.18 -14.95 6.42
C SER A 116 4.02 -15.10 7.68
N ILE A 117 4.49 -13.96 8.21
CA ILE A 117 5.19 -13.86 9.49
C ILE A 117 4.26 -13.47 10.64
N VAL A 118 2.94 -13.59 10.46
CA VAL A 118 1.94 -13.11 11.42
C VAL A 118 2.06 -13.79 12.77
N LYS A 119 2.52 -15.05 12.79
CA LYS A 119 2.80 -15.78 14.02
C LYS A 119 3.82 -15.08 14.92
N ALA A 120 4.82 -14.46 14.31
CA ALA A 120 5.87 -13.77 15.02
C ALA A 120 5.43 -12.38 15.52
N LEU A 121 4.37 -11.80 14.93
CA LEU A 121 3.84 -10.49 15.33
C LEU A 121 3.08 -10.57 16.66
N LYS A 122 3.35 -9.63 17.58
CA LYS A 122 2.47 -9.36 18.72
C LYS A 122 1.51 -8.24 18.35
N LEU A 123 0.20 -8.42 18.51
CA LEU A 123 -0.77 -7.33 18.34
C LEU A 123 -0.89 -6.56 19.66
N SER A 124 -0.95 -5.23 19.59
CA SER A 124 -1.49 -4.45 20.71
C SER A 124 -2.99 -4.52 20.65
N SER A 125 -3.62 -4.94 21.75
CA SER A 125 -5.03 -4.63 22.03
C SER A 125 -5.28 -3.14 21.91
#